data_AF-A0A8H3SNS5-F1
#
_entry.id   AF-A0A8H3SNS5-F1
#
_cell.length_a   1.000
_cell.length_b   1.000
_cell.length_c   1.000
_cell.angle_alpha   90.00
_cell.angle_beta   90.00
_cell.angle_gamma   90.00
#
_symmetry.space_group_name_H-M   'P 1'
#
loop_
_entity.id
_entity.type
_entity.pdbx_description
1 polymer ?
#
loop_
_entity_poly.entity_id
_entity_poly.type
_entity_poly.pdbx_seq_one_letter_code
_entity_poly.pdbx_strand_id
1 'polypeptide(L)'
;MAVPRINVYLDVVSPFGYIAFSVLKNSPVFAKCNITYIPIFLGGIMQACGNTAPMKIKNKDKWSEKERYRWSRYFNVPIVQTVPEGFPPRTLSTQRALCAISQKHPDKLVPAFEALYHLFWVEGNANIAQPECFGPVLEGVLGKDVAQSVLTDMEHGDIKAALIANTDRAFKSGAFGIPWFECTNDKGETDTFWGVDHLGQVAEFLGLDIKSDKGFKACL
;
A
#
# COMPACT_ATOMS: atom_id res chain seq x y z
N MET A 1 15.63 24.50 -0.74
CA MET A 1 15.66 23.04 -0.59
C MET A 1 14.34 22.50 -1.08
N ALA A 2 14.34 21.42 -1.87
CA ALA A 2 13.12 20.83 -2.38
C ALA A 2 12.38 20.08 -1.26
N VAL A 3 11.05 19.99 -1.35
CA VAL A 3 10.26 19.18 -0.42
C VAL A 3 10.57 17.68 -0.68
N PRO A 4 10.97 16.89 0.34
CA PRO A 4 11.17 15.46 0.20
C PRO A 4 9.96 14.75 -0.38
N ARG A 5 10.17 13.79 -1.29
CA ARG A 5 9.08 13.10 -2.00
C ARG A 5 9.15 11.60 -1.77
N ILE A 6 7.99 10.96 -1.67
CA ILE A 6 7.85 9.50 -1.54
C ILE A 6 6.81 9.05 -2.57
N ASN A 7 7.23 8.23 -3.52
CA ASN A 7 6.32 7.42 -4.32
C ASN A 7 6.22 6.04 -3.65
N VAL A 8 5.05 5.72 -3.09
CA VAL A 8 4.82 4.45 -2.41
C VAL A 8 3.90 3.56 -3.24
N TYR A 9 4.40 2.40 -3.63
CA TYR A 9 3.67 1.43 -4.44
C TYR A 9 3.00 0.39 -3.54
N LEU A 10 1.69 0.25 -3.68
CA LEU A 10 0.85 -0.51 -2.76
C LEU A 10 -0.12 -1.43 -3.48
N ASP A 11 -0.37 -2.57 -2.84
CA ASP A 11 -1.52 -3.42 -3.08
C ASP A 11 -2.24 -3.66 -1.74
N VAL A 12 -3.56 -3.59 -1.72
CA VAL A 12 -4.39 -3.78 -0.52
C VAL A 12 -4.22 -5.17 0.07
N VAL A 13 -3.75 -6.14 -0.73
CA VAL A 13 -3.44 -7.50 -0.29
C VAL A 13 -2.26 -7.60 0.66
N SER A 14 -1.42 -6.57 0.79
CA SER A 14 -0.27 -6.65 1.70
C SER A 14 -0.59 -6.07 3.07
N PRO A 15 -0.45 -6.85 4.16
CA PRO A 15 -0.57 -6.30 5.50
C PRO A 15 0.58 -5.34 5.83
N PHE A 16 1.78 -5.58 5.31
CA PHE A 16 2.91 -4.65 5.49
C PHE A 16 2.70 -3.37 4.67
N GLY A 17 2.01 -3.46 3.53
CA GLY A 17 1.58 -2.29 2.75
C GLY A 17 0.59 -1.43 3.54
N TYR A 18 -0.38 -2.05 4.21
CA TYR A 18 -1.31 -1.36 5.11
C TYR A 18 -0.61 -0.66 6.27
N ILE A 19 0.34 -1.34 6.94
CA ILE A 19 1.08 -0.73 8.06
C ILE A 19 1.88 0.47 7.54
N ALA A 20 2.61 0.33 6.43
CA ALA A 20 3.34 1.45 5.84
C ALA A 20 2.43 2.61 5.42
N PHE A 21 1.29 2.32 4.78
CA PHE A 21 0.27 3.33 4.46
C PHE A 21 -0.17 4.10 5.72
N SER A 22 -0.48 3.37 6.79
CA SER A 22 -0.93 3.95 8.07
C SER A 22 0.14 4.82 8.71
N VAL A 23 1.41 4.40 8.67
CA VAL A 23 2.53 5.18 9.20
C VAL A 23 2.77 6.43 8.37
N LEU A 24 2.87 6.31 7.04
CA LEU A 24 3.07 7.44 6.13
C LEU A 24 1.95 8.50 6.27
N LYS A 25 0.70 8.05 6.46
CA LYS A 25 -0.46 8.94 6.59
C LYS A 25 -0.51 9.66 7.94
N ASN A 26 -0.23 8.95 9.04
CA ASN A 26 -0.53 9.45 10.38
C ASN A 26 0.68 9.90 11.19
N SER A 27 1.89 9.45 10.84
CA SER A 27 3.09 9.78 11.60
C SER A 27 3.53 11.23 11.33
N PRO A 28 3.83 12.02 12.38
CA PRO A 28 4.36 13.37 12.20
C PRO A 28 5.72 13.40 11.49
N VAL A 29 6.46 12.28 11.48
CA VAL A 29 7.75 12.13 10.80
C VAL A 29 7.64 12.47 9.32
N PHE A 30 6.57 12.01 8.67
CA PHE A 30 6.37 12.17 7.22
C PHE A 30 5.44 13.33 6.85
N ALA A 31 4.95 14.11 7.82
CA ALA A 31 3.93 15.16 7.60
C ALA A 31 4.39 16.27 6.64
N LYS A 32 5.69 16.45 6.45
CA LYS A 32 6.27 17.44 5.52
C LYS A 32 6.66 16.84 4.17
N CYS A 33 6.52 15.54 3.98
CA CYS A 33 6.83 14.88 2.72
C CYS A 33 5.67 15.05 1.73
N ASN A 34 6.00 15.17 0.45
CA ASN A 34 5.02 15.00 -0.62
C ASN A 34 4.91 13.51 -0.95
N ILE A 35 3.79 12.88 -0.59
CA ILE A 35 3.59 11.43 -0.71
C ILE A 35 2.60 11.14 -1.83
N THR A 36 3.03 10.34 -2.80
CA THR A 36 2.17 9.81 -3.88
C THR A 36 1.94 8.32 -3.64
N TYR A 37 0.69 7.95 -3.42
CA TYR A 37 0.26 6.55 -3.31
C TYR A 37 -0.05 6.00 -4.70
N ILE A 38 0.61 4.91 -5.08
CA ILE A 38 0.53 4.34 -6.43
C ILE A 38 -0.05 2.92 -6.33
N PRO A 39 -1.31 2.71 -6.77
CA PRO A 39 -1.90 1.37 -6.87
C PRO A 39 -1.13 0.53 -7.89
N ILE A 40 -0.75 -0.68 -7.49
CA ILE A 40 -0.12 -1.70 -8.34
C ILE A 40 -0.78 -3.06 -8.11
N PHE A 41 -0.52 -4.00 -9.01
CA PHE A 41 -0.92 -5.39 -8.81
C PHE A 41 0.27 -6.25 -8.36
N LEU A 42 0.29 -6.65 -7.08
CA LEU A 42 1.43 -7.39 -6.51
C LEU A 42 1.68 -8.71 -7.24
N GLY A 43 0.62 -9.39 -7.69
CA GLY A 43 0.75 -10.62 -8.48
C GLY A 43 1.55 -10.43 -9.76
N GLY A 44 1.46 -9.24 -10.39
CA GLY A 44 2.24 -8.88 -11.58
C GLY A 44 3.73 -8.73 -11.28
N ILE A 45 4.10 -8.04 -10.19
CA ILE A 45 5.49 -7.95 -9.72
C ILE A 45 6.08 -9.33 -9.49
N MET A 46 5.37 -10.16 -8.71
CA MET A 46 5.85 -11.47 -8.33
C MET A 46 6.08 -12.39 -9.54
N GLN A 47 5.19 -12.32 -10.53
CA GLN A 47 5.36 -13.04 -11.79
C GLN A 47 6.59 -12.55 -12.55
N ALA A 48 6.75 -11.23 -12.68
CA ALA A 48 7.84 -10.62 -13.46
C ALA A 48 9.24 -10.92 -12.88
N CYS A 49 9.39 -10.93 -11.56
CA CYS A 49 10.68 -11.23 -10.91
C CYS A 49 10.85 -12.71 -10.51
N GLY A 50 9.91 -13.59 -10.84
CA GLY A 50 9.96 -15.01 -10.44
C GLY A 50 9.88 -15.24 -8.93
N ASN A 51 9.31 -14.30 -8.17
CA ASN A 51 9.24 -14.37 -6.71
C ASN A 51 8.08 -15.27 -6.24
N THR A 52 8.32 -16.02 -5.17
CA THR A 52 7.34 -16.94 -4.58
C THR A 52 6.69 -16.32 -3.35
N ALA A 53 5.37 -16.44 -3.25
CA ALA A 53 4.61 -15.89 -2.12
C ALA A 53 5.12 -16.46 -0.78
N PRO A 54 5.27 -15.63 0.28
CA PRO A 54 5.65 -16.11 1.60
C PRO A 54 4.79 -17.28 2.10
N MET A 55 3.49 -17.26 1.79
CA MET A 55 2.53 -18.31 2.16
C MET A 55 2.80 -19.67 1.52
N LYS A 56 3.55 -19.72 0.41
CA LYS A 56 3.93 -20.97 -0.26
C LYS A 56 5.26 -21.53 0.23
N ILE A 57 5.95 -20.83 1.13
CA ILE A 57 7.26 -21.21 1.65
C ILE A 57 7.09 -21.73 3.08
N LYS A 58 7.48 -22.99 3.30
CA LYS A 58 7.41 -23.65 4.62
C LYS A 58 8.00 -22.75 5.72
N ASN A 59 7.26 -22.57 6.81
CA ASN A 59 7.58 -21.75 7.99
C ASN A 59 7.54 -20.22 7.77
N LYS A 60 7.63 -19.73 6.52
CA LYS A 60 7.63 -18.28 6.24
C LYS A 60 6.24 -17.67 6.40
N ASP A 61 5.19 -18.47 6.22
CA ASP A 61 3.81 -18.15 6.56
C ASP A 61 3.67 -17.72 8.04
N LYS A 62 4.04 -18.63 8.96
CA LYS A 62 3.96 -18.42 10.41
C LYS A 62 4.86 -17.30 10.89
N TRP A 63 6.03 -17.16 10.28
CA TRP A 63 6.95 -16.06 10.57
C TRP A 63 6.36 -14.72 10.13
N SER A 64 5.81 -14.64 8.91
CA SER A 64 5.22 -13.40 8.37
C SER A 64 4.02 -12.94 9.18
N GLU A 65 3.21 -13.87 9.71
CA GLU A 65 2.11 -13.53 10.60
C GLU A 65 2.60 -12.90 11.93
N LYS A 66 3.68 -13.44 12.51
CA LYS A 66 4.30 -12.85 13.70
C LYS A 66 4.84 -11.45 13.41
N GLU A 67 5.51 -11.25 12.28
CA GLU A 67 6.03 -9.94 11.90
C GLU A 67 4.93 -8.93 11.64
N ARG A 68 3.84 -9.33 10.97
CA ARG A 68 2.67 -8.48 10.75
C ARG A 68 2.17 -7.90 12.07
N TYR A 69 1.99 -8.75 13.09
CA TYR A 69 1.54 -8.30 14.40
C TYR A 69 2.60 -7.52 15.18
N ARG A 70 3.89 -7.85 15.01
CA ARG A 70 4.97 -7.13 15.68
C ARG A 70 5.06 -5.69 15.18
N TRP A 71 5.08 -5.50 13.87
CA TRP A 71 5.16 -4.17 13.26
C TRP A 71 3.91 -3.35 13.51
N SER A 72 2.73 -3.96 13.50
CA SER A 72 1.50 -3.25 13.85
C SER A 72 1.53 -2.72 15.29
N ARG A 73 2.08 -3.50 16.25
CA ARG A 73 2.25 -3.03 17.64
C ARG A 73 3.29 -1.92 17.76
N TYR A 74 4.43 -2.02 17.07
CA TYR A 74 5.45 -0.95 17.12
C TYR A 74 4.92 0.38 16.63
N PHE A 75 4.17 0.38 15.53
CA PHE A 75 3.61 1.59 14.93
C PHE A 75 2.18 1.93 15.41
N ASN A 76 1.65 1.20 16.39
CA ASN A 76 0.29 1.38 16.92
C ASN A 76 -0.80 1.38 15.81
N VAL A 77 -0.66 0.49 14.83
CA VAL A 77 -1.60 0.31 13.73
C VAL A 77 -2.61 -0.78 14.09
N PRO A 78 -3.92 -0.49 14.15
CA PRO A 78 -4.95 -1.52 14.37
C PRO A 78 -4.93 -2.55 13.25
N ILE A 79 -4.90 -3.83 13.59
CA ILE A 79 -4.96 -4.93 12.62
C ILE A 79 -5.61 -6.16 13.27
N VAL A 80 -6.38 -6.95 12.51
CA VAL A 80 -6.96 -8.21 12.97
C VAL A 80 -5.89 -9.14 13.54
N GLN A 81 -6.20 -9.88 14.60
CA GLN A 81 -5.20 -10.71 15.27
C GLN A 81 -4.69 -11.85 14.40
N THR A 82 -5.58 -12.52 13.68
CA THR A 82 -5.26 -13.60 12.74
C THR A 82 -5.36 -13.11 11.30
N VAL A 83 -4.67 -13.80 10.40
CA VAL A 83 -4.86 -13.56 8.97
C VAL A 83 -6.33 -13.79 8.58
N PRO A 84 -6.95 -12.91 7.78
CA PRO A 84 -8.33 -13.10 7.31
C PRO A 84 -8.55 -14.43 6.59
N GLU A 85 -9.71 -15.05 6.80
CA GLU A 85 -10.10 -16.25 6.05
C GLU A 85 -10.16 -15.96 4.54
N GLY A 86 -9.64 -16.86 3.71
CA GLY A 86 -9.54 -16.64 2.26
C GLY A 86 -8.31 -15.84 1.80
N PHE A 87 -7.38 -15.51 2.70
CA PHE A 87 -6.13 -14.86 2.35
C PHE A 87 -5.14 -15.78 1.58
N PRO A 88 -4.40 -15.26 0.58
CA PRO A 88 -4.56 -13.94 -0.05
C PRO A 88 -5.61 -13.97 -1.18
N PRO A 89 -6.62 -13.07 -1.19
CA PRO A 89 -7.52 -12.94 -2.32
C PRO A 89 -6.82 -12.25 -3.50
N ARG A 90 -7.33 -12.47 -4.72
CA ARG A 90 -6.83 -11.79 -5.92
C ARG A 90 -7.46 -10.39 -6.03
N THR A 91 -6.70 -9.36 -5.66
CA THR A 91 -7.16 -7.95 -5.56
C THR A 91 -7.18 -7.17 -6.88
N LEU A 92 -7.14 -7.83 -8.04
CA LEU A 92 -6.99 -7.15 -9.34
C LEU A 92 -8.10 -6.11 -9.59
N SER A 93 -9.37 -6.45 -9.36
CA SER A 93 -10.49 -5.53 -9.53
C SER A 93 -10.42 -4.36 -8.56
N THR A 94 -10.10 -4.63 -7.30
CA THR A 94 -9.87 -3.62 -6.26
C THR A 94 -8.77 -2.64 -6.66
N GLN A 95 -7.65 -3.14 -7.21
CA GLN A 95 -6.54 -2.31 -7.67
C GLN A 95 -6.88 -1.48 -8.89
N ARG A 96 -7.70 -2.00 -9.80
CA ARG A 96 -8.21 -1.22 -10.94
C ARG A 96 -9.13 -0.10 -10.46
N ALA A 97 -9.99 -0.35 -9.48
CA ALA A 97 -10.82 0.69 -8.87
C ALA A 97 -9.97 1.80 -8.23
N LEU A 98 -8.94 1.43 -7.44
CA LEU A 98 -7.97 2.39 -6.90
C LEU A 98 -7.20 3.14 -8.00
N CYS A 99 -6.84 2.47 -9.09
CA CYS A 99 -6.19 3.09 -10.24
C CYS A 99 -7.12 4.12 -10.93
N ALA A 100 -8.40 3.78 -11.14
CA ALA A 100 -9.40 4.72 -11.66
C ALA A 100 -9.55 5.95 -10.75
N ILE A 101 -9.64 5.74 -9.42
CA ILE A 101 -9.68 6.84 -8.45
C ILE A 101 -8.41 7.69 -8.57
N SER A 102 -7.23 7.08 -8.66
CA SER A 102 -5.96 7.82 -8.76
C SER A 102 -5.89 8.74 -9.99
N GLN A 103 -6.50 8.36 -11.11
CA GLN A 103 -6.49 9.17 -12.34
C GLN A 103 -7.59 10.22 -12.41
N LYS A 104 -8.80 9.89 -11.92
CA LYS A 104 -10.00 10.72 -12.12
C LYS A 104 -10.41 11.51 -10.89
N HIS A 105 -10.08 11.01 -9.70
CA HIS A 105 -10.44 11.57 -8.39
C HIS A 105 -9.26 11.49 -7.41
N PRO A 106 -8.09 12.06 -7.76
CA PRO A 106 -6.85 11.87 -6.99
C PRO A 106 -6.96 12.33 -5.53
N ASP A 107 -7.79 13.33 -5.24
CA ASP A 107 -8.10 13.84 -3.90
C ASP A 107 -8.80 12.79 -3.02
N LYS A 108 -9.48 11.81 -3.63
CA LYS A 108 -10.21 10.75 -2.94
C LYS A 108 -9.42 9.44 -2.78
N LEU A 109 -8.21 9.37 -3.33
CA LEU A 109 -7.41 8.14 -3.33
C LEU A 109 -7.02 7.68 -1.92
N VAL A 110 -6.56 8.61 -1.07
CA VAL A 110 -6.12 8.28 0.30
C VAL A 110 -7.30 7.78 1.15
N PRO A 111 -8.47 8.47 1.20
CA PRO A 111 -9.66 7.93 1.87
C PRO A 111 -10.10 6.56 1.34
N ALA A 112 -10.01 6.33 0.03
CA ALA A 112 -10.35 5.04 -0.57
C ALA A 112 -9.40 3.92 -0.12
N PHE A 113 -8.09 4.15 -0.15
CA PHE A 113 -7.12 3.19 0.40
C PHE A 113 -7.40 2.88 1.86
N GLU A 114 -7.64 3.91 2.68
CA GLU A 114 -7.93 3.75 4.10
C GLU A 114 -9.18 2.89 4.34
N ALA A 115 -10.28 3.17 3.64
CA ALA A 115 -11.52 2.41 3.80
C ALA A 115 -11.37 0.94 3.38
N LEU A 116 -10.68 0.67 2.26
CA LEU A 116 -10.44 -0.69 1.79
C LEU A 116 -9.48 -1.46 2.70
N TYR A 117 -8.44 -0.79 3.20
CA TYR A 117 -7.54 -1.37 4.18
C TYR A 117 -8.23 -1.62 5.52
N HIS A 118 -9.14 -0.74 5.95
CA HIS A 118 -9.95 -0.95 7.15
C HIS A 118 -10.80 -2.21 7.01
N LEU A 119 -11.58 -2.32 5.93
CA LEU A 119 -12.40 -3.49 5.65
C LEU A 119 -11.57 -4.78 5.66
N PHE A 120 -10.39 -4.78 5.03
CA PHE A 120 -9.62 -6.01 4.92
C PHE A 120 -8.82 -6.34 6.19
N TRP A 121 -8.04 -5.37 6.70
CA TRP A 121 -7.04 -5.61 7.73
C TRP A 121 -7.50 -5.23 9.14
N VAL A 122 -8.59 -4.49 9.30
CA VAL A 122 -9.16 -4.17 10.63
C VAL A 122 -10.40 -5.01 10.90
N GLU A 123 -11.29 -5.17 9.93
CA GLU A 123 -12.49 -6.01 10.06
C GLU A 123 -12.27 -7.47 9.66
N GLY A 124 -11.20 -7.76 8.90
CA GLY A 124 -10.86 -9.13 8.52
C GLY A 124 -11.62 -9.67 7.32
N ASN A 125 -12.14 -8.80 6.43
CA ASN A 125 -12.97 -9.22 5.31
C ASN A 125 -12.16 -9.38 4.00
N ALA A 126 -11.80 -10.62 3.67
CA ALA A 126 -11.07 -10.95 2.44
C ALA A 126 -11.93 -10.91 1.17
N ASN A 127 -13.24 -10.71 1.27
CA ASN A 127 -14.10 -10.54 0.10
C ASN A 127 -13.86 -9.18 -0.61
N ILE A 128 -12.92 -8.37 -0.13
CA ILE A 128 -12.44 -7.12 -0.74
C ILE A 128 -12.04 -7.24 -2.22
N ALA A 129 -11.82 -8.46 -2.74
CA ALA A 129 -11.59 -8.72 -4.16
C ALA A 129 -12.85 -8.64 -5.04
N GLN A 130 -14.05 -8.70 -4.44
CA GLN A 130 -15.33 -8.72 -5.15
C GLN A 130 -15.93 -7.30 -5.22
N PRO A 131 -16.34 -6.82 -6.41
CA PRO A 131 -16.97 -5.50 -6.56
C PRO A 131 -18.18 -5.27 -5.66
N GLU A 132 -18.96 -6.32 -5.39
CA GLU A 132 -20.13 -6.28 -4.51
C GLU A 132 -19.76 -6.00 -3.05
N CYS A 133 -18.51 -6.31 -2.65
CA CYS A 133 -17.99 -6.06 -1.31
C CYS A 133 -17.31 -4.69 -1.22
N PHE A 134 -16.39 -4.37 -2.15
CA PHE A 134 -15.65 -3.11 -2.07
C PHE A 134 -16.43 -1.90 -2.60
N GLY A 135 -17.41 -2.10 -3.48
CA GLY A 135 -18.25 -1.05 -4.05
C GLY A 135 -18.98 -0.22 -2.99
N PRO A 136 -19.74 -0.83 -2.07
CA PRO A 136 -20.40 -0.11 -0.97
C PRO A 136 -19.43 0.64 -0.05
N VAL A 137 -18.24 0.08 0.19
CA VAL A 137 -17.19 0.75 0.99
C VAL A 137 -16.67 2.00 0.27
N LEU A 138 -16.44 1.91 -1.04
CA LEU A 138 -16.06 3.06 -1.85
C LEU A 138 -17.20 4.09 -1.92
N GLU A 139 -18.46 3.67 -2.06
CA GLU A 139 -19.61 4.58 -2.01
C GLU A 139 -19.63 5.42 -0.73
N GLY A 140 -19.33 4.83 0.43
CA GLY A 140 -19.27 5.52 1.71
C GLY A 140 -18.25 6.67 1.78
N VAL A 141 -17.14 6.59 1.03
CA VAL A 141 -16.08 7.62 1.04
C VAL A 141 -16.03 8.48 -0.21
N LEU A 142 -16.55 7.99 -1.33
CA LEU A 142 -16.54 8.70 -2.61
C LEU A 142 -17.85 9.43 -2.90
N GLY A 143 -18.96 8.96 -2.30
CA GLY A 143 -20.33 9.28 -2.73
C GLY A 143 -20.78 8.36 -3.88
N LYS A 144 -22.10 8.14 -3.95
CA LYS A 144 -22.74 7.17 -4.85
C LYS A 144 -22.35 7.33 -6.32
N ASP A 145 -22.48 8.54 -6.87
CA ASP A 145 -22.24 8.77 -8.30
C ASP A 145 -20.78 8.50 -8.69
N VAL A 146 -19.84 8.90 -7.83
CA VAL A 146 -18.41 8.69 -8.06
C VAL A 146 -18.05 7.21 -7.93
N ALA A 147 -18.56 6.51 -6.92
CA ALA A 147 -18.33 5.09 -6.77
C ALA A 147 -18.89 4.29 -7.97
N GLN A 148 -20.07 4.65 -8.47
CA GLN A 148 -20.65 4.00 -9.66
C GLN A 148 -19.80 4.24 -10.92
N SER A 149 -19.26 5.46 -11.10
CA SER A 149 -18.31 5.76 -12.19
C SER A 149 -17.06 4.90 -12.07
N VAL A 150 -16.47 4.80 -10.87
CA VAL A 150 -15.27 4.00 -10.61
C VAL A 150 -15.49 2.52 -10.94
N LEU A 151 -16.64 1.94 -10.57
CA LEU A 151 -16.98 0.55 -10.88
C LEU A 151 -17.11 0.29 -12.38
N THR A 152 -17.47 1.30 -13.16
CA THR A 152 -17.51 1.21 -14.63
C THR A 152 -16.11 1.39 -15.20
N ASP A 153 -15.41 2.43 -14.75
CA ASP A 153 -14.10 2.83 -15.24
C ASP A 153 -13.00 1.80 -15.00
N MET A 154 -13.06 1.04 -13.91
CA MET A 154 -12.08 0.00 -13.62
C MET A 154 -11.99 -1.07 -14.72
N GLU A 155 -13.03 -1.22 -15.55
CA GLU A 155 -13.05 -2.14 -16.68
C GLU A 155 -12.61 -1.51 -18.00
N HIS A 156 -12.39 -0.20 -18.05
CA HIS A 156 -11.89 0.48 -19.24
C HIS A 156 -10.42 0.15 -19.54
N GLY A 157 -10.07 0.15 -20.83
CA GLY A 157 -8.76 -0.26 -21.31
C GLY A 157 -7.63 0.66 -20.84
N ASP A 158 -7.88 1.95 -20.70
CA ASP A 158 -6.95 2.95 -20.18
C ASP A 158 -6.61 2.72 -18.71
N ILE A 159 -7.60 2.42 -17.85
CA ILE A 159 -7.36 2.09 -16.44
C ILE A 159 -6.58 0.77 -16.30
N LYS A 160 -6.93 -0.24 -17.11
CA LYS A 160 -6.19 -1.51 -17.15
C LYS A 160 -4.73 -1.29 -17.55
N ALA A 161 -4.49 -0.50 -18.58
CA ALA A 161 -3.15 -0.14 -19.05
C ALA A 161 -2.38 0.67 -18.00
N ALA A 162 -3.04 1.58 -17.29
CA ALA A 162 -2.43 2.38 -16.23
C ALA A 162 -1.97 1.54 -15.04
N LEU A 163 -2.79 0.58 -14.59
CA LEU A 163 -2.39 -0.34 -13.53
C LEU A 163 -1.18 -1.20 -13.93
N ILE A 164 -1.14 -1.65 -15.19
CA ILE A 164 0.01 -2.36 -15.75
C ILE A 164 1.24 -1.44 -15.75
N ALA A 165 1.11 -0.21 -16.25
CA ALA A 165 2.21 0.76 -16.29
C ALA A 165 2.76 1.11 -14.90
N ASN A 166 1.88 1.27 -13.89
CA ASN A 166 2.29 1.48 -12.50
C ASN A 166 3.08 0.27 -11.96
N THR A 167 2.60 -0.94 -12.24
CA THR A 167 3.24 -2.19 -11.84
C THR A 167 4.60 -2.35 -12.52
N ASP A 168 4.68 -2.08 -13.82
CA ASP A 168 5.93 -2.11 -14.60
C ASP A 168 6.93 -1.06 -14.13
N ARG A 169 6.46 0.14 -13.75
CA ARG A 169 7.32 1.18 -13.19
C ARG A 169 7.96 0.72 -11.88
N ALA A 170 7.17 0.15 -10.97
CA ALA A 170 7.69 -0.41 -9.73
C ALA A 170 8.73 -1.51 -10.01
N PHE A 171 8.41 -2.46 -10.90
CA PHE A 171 9.33 -3.53 -11.28
C PHE A 171 10.64 -2.99 -11.87
N LYS A 172 10.57 -2.04 -12.81
CA LYS A 172 11.75 -1.39 -13.42
C LYS A 172 12.59 -0.62 -12.41
N SER A 173 11.98 -0.12 -11.33
CA SER A 173 12.71 0.50 -10.21
C SER A 173 13.36 -0.51 -9.25
N GLY A 174 13.16 -1.82 -9.47
CA GLY A 174 13.76 -2.89 -8.66
C GLY A 174 12.77 -3.63 -7.75
N ALA A 175 11.48 -3.30 -7.77
CA ALA A 175 10.50 -3.90 -6.87
C ALA A 175 10.34 -5.40 -7.11
N PHE A 176 10.44 -6.17 -6.02
CA PHE A 176 10.16 -7.61 -5.98
C PHE A 176 9.05 -7.97 -4.97
N GLY A 177 8.49 -6.97 -4.30
CA GLY A 177 7.42 -7.07 -3.31
C GLY A 177 6.94 -5.68 -2.89
N ILE A 178 6.04 -5.61 -1.90
CA ILE A 178 5.51 -4.35 -1.38
C ILE A 178 5.46 -4.33 0.16
N PRO A 179 5.41 -3.15 0.81
CA PRO A 179 5.47 -1.81 0.23
C PRO A 179 6.83 -1.56 -0.44
N TRP A 180 6.81 -0.86 -1.56
CA TRP A 180 8.01 -0.39 -2.26
C TRP A 180 8.00 1.13 -2.24
N PHE A 181 9.13 1.74 -1.86
CA PHE A 181 9.29 3.17 -1.77
C PHE A 181 10.33 3.61 -2.79
N GLU A 182 10.01 4.63 -3.56
CA GLU A 182 10.96 5.40 -4.37
C GLU A 182 10.98 6.82 -3.78
N CYS A 183 12.09 7.19 -3.16
CA CYS A 183 12.23 8.38 -2.33
C CYS A 183 13.18 9.36 -2.98
N THR A 184 12.81 10.64 -3.04
CA THR A 184 13.72 11.73 -3.44
C THR A 184 13.95 12.66 -2.25
N ASN A 185 15.20 12.87 -1.85
CA ASN A 185 15.55 13.77 -0.76
C ASN A 185 15.56 15.25 -1.21
N ASP A 186 15.84 16.16 -0.28
CA ASP A 186 15.82 17.62 -0.51
C ASP A 186 16.96 18.14 -1.43
N LYS A 187 17.98 17.30 -1.66
CA LYS A 187 19.09 17.50 -2.61
C LYS A 187 18.79 16.97 -4.02
N GLY A 188 17.65 16.29 -4.21
CA GLY A 188 17.25 15.71 -5.49
C GLY A 188 17.83 14.31 -5.76
N GLU A 189 18.52 13.71 -4.79
CA GLU A 189 18.99 12.33 -4.89
C GLU A 189 17.81 11.37 -4.72
N THR A 190 17.80 10.27 -5.47
CA THR A 190 16.70 9.28 -5.42
C THR A 190 17.25 7.91 -5.05
N ASP A 191 16.55 7.23 -4.14
CA ASP A 191 16.85 5.86 -3.72
C ASP A 191 15.55 5.07 -3.49
N THR A 192 15.67 3.74 -3.40
CA THR A 192 14.54 2.83 -3.23
C THR A 192 14.66 1.95 -2.00
N PHE A 193 13.53 1.69 -1.34
CA PHE A 193 13.45 0.89 -0.12
C PHE A 193 12.28 -0.10 -0.21
N TRP A 194 12.39 -1.23 0.47
CA TRP A 194 11.35 -2.26 0.50
C TRP A 194 11.02 -2.67 1.92
N GLY A 195 9.73 -2.76 2.23
CA GLY A 195 9.27 -3.27 3.52
C GLY A 195 9.09 -2.20 4.58
N VAL A 196 8.16 -2.46 5.51
CA VAL A 196 7.84 -1.54 6.62
C VAL A 196 9.00 -1.38 7.60
N ASP A 197 9.86 -2.38 7.68
CA ASP A 197 11.07 -2.42 8.48
C ASP A 197 12.14 -1.43 8.03
N HIS A 198 12.07 -0.96 6.78
CA HIS A 198 12.99 0.03 6.22
C HIS A 198 12.51 1.48 6.36
N LEU A 199 11.38 1.74 7.03
CA LEU A 199 10.89 3.10 7.24
C LEU A 199 11.90 3.99 8.00
N GLY A 200 12.72 3.41 8.89
CA GLY A 200 13.82 4.14 9.53
C GLY A 200 14.88 4.63 8.52
N GLN A 201 15.27 3.78 7.57
CA GLN A 201 16.22 4.16 6.51
C GLN A 201 15.60 5.18 5.55
N VAL A 202 14.30 5.05 5.24
CA VAL A 202 13.56 6.06 4.46
C VAL A 202 13.62 7.42 5.16
N ALA A 203 13.36 7.45 6.47
CA ALA A 203 13.40 8.69 7.23
C ALA A 203 14.82 9.28 7.30
N GLU A 204 15.84 8.45 7.50
CA GLU A 204 17.25 8.88 7.48
C GLU A 204 17.67 9.45 6.12
N PHE A 205 17.39 8.74 5.03
CA PHE A 205 17.70 9.17 3.66
C PHE A 205 17.03 10.51 3.31
N LEU A 206 15.80 10.72 3.79
CA LEU A 206 15.05 11.96 3.59
C LEU A 206 15.40 13.06 4.60
N GLY A 207 16.30 12.81 5.56
CA GLY A 207 16.72 13.78 6.58
C GLY A 207 15.62 14.15 7.59
N LEU A 208 14.72 13.21 7.91
CA LEU A 208 13.56 13.44 8.78
C LEU A 208 13.88 13.15 10.26
N ASP A 209 13.24 13.90 11.16
CA ASP A 209 13.34 13.65 12.60
C ASP A 209 12.33 12.57 13.04
N ILE A 210 12.86 11.41 13.43
CA ILE A 210 12.08 10.25 13.87
C ILE A 210 11.67 10.30 15.35
N LYS A 211 12.21 11.23 16.15
CA LYS A 211 12.02 11.24 17.62
C LYS A 211 10.56 11.43 18.04
N SER A 212 9.74 12.01 17.16
CA SER A 212 8.31 12.24 17.40
C SER A 212 7.46 10.98 17.34
N ASP A 213 7.99 9.85 16.86
CA ASP A 213 7.26 8.60 16.72
C ASP A 213 8.04 7.44 17.36
N LYS A 214 7.44 6.84 18.41
CA LYS A 214 8.09 5.76 19.18
C LYS A 214 8.26 4.48 18.36
N GLY A 215 7.48 4.27 17.30
CA GLY A 215 7.60 3.08 16.45
C GLY A 215 8.95 2.97 15.77
N PHE A 216 9.59 4.10 15.46
CA PHE A 216 10.90 4.15 14.84
C PHE A 216 12.05 3.67 15.73
N LYS A 217 11.83 3.52 17.05
CA LYS A 217 12.82 2.88 17.93
C LYS A 217 13.09 1.43 17.53
N ALA A 218 12.17 0.78 16.83
CA ALA A 218 12.36 -0.58 16.31
C ALA A 218 13.09 -0.60 14.96
N CYS A 219 13.34 0.56 14.35
CA CYS A 219 14.03 0.73 13.06
C CYS A 219 15.47 1.26 13.21
N LEU A 220 15.95 1.43 14.44
CA LEU A 220 17.31 1.83 14.82
C LEU A 220 18.05 0.63 15.41
#